data_AF-A0A160NUS9-F1
#
_entry.id   AF-A0A160NUS9-F1
#
_cell.length_a   1.000
_cell.length_b   1.000
_cell.length_c   1.000
_cell.angle_alpha   90.00
_cell.angle_beta   90.00
_cell.angle_gamma   90.00
#
_symmetry.space_group_name_H-M   'P 1'
#
loop_
_entity.id
_entity.type
_entity.pdbx_description
1 polymer ?
#
loop_
_entity_poly.entity_id
_entity_poly.type
_entity_poly.pdbx_seq_one_letter_code
_entity_poly.pdbx_strand_id
1 'polypeptide(L)'
;MPEDRAYATAALVGIGAMAITTLTSLTLAHRRSSEANPNVRSTRPHTGGSMPKGYWVSVYRTISDPEKLAAYNKLAAPAVKAGGGRVLARDSRVVAYEAGIAERTILIEFDSFEQAVAARESAAYQEALAALSDGVERDFRIVEGLD
;
A
#
# COMPACT_ATOMS: atom_id res chain seq x y z
N MET A 1 2.39 31.36 46.04
CA MET A 1 3.70 30.92 46.58
C MET A 1 3.74 29.40 46.53
N PRO A 2 4.66 28.74 45.80
CA PRO A 2 5.73 29.26 44.92
C PRO A 2 5.54 28.82 43.44
N GLU A 3 6.47 28.96 42.50
CA GLU A 3 7.10 30.11 41.82
C GLU A 3 7.89 29.51 40.63
N ASP A 4 7.29 29.39 39.43
CA ASP A 4 7.92 28.77 38.24
C ASP A 4 8.84 29.74 37.47
N ARG A 5 9.92 30.15 38.13
CA ARG A 5 11.04 30.92 37.55
C ARG A 5 12.01 30.05 36.73
N ALA A 6 11.50 29.07 35.99
CA ALA A 6 12.32 28.11 35.24
C ALA A 6 12.40 28.34 33.73
N TYR A 7 11.66 29.29 33.16
CA TYR A 7 11.55 29.43 31.68
C TYR A 7 12.28 30.63 31.05
N ALA A 8 13.12 31.36 31.80
CA ALA A 8 13.69 32.63 31.32
C ALA A 8 15.23 32.63 31.09
N THR A 9 15.87 31.48 30.86
CA THR A 9 17.35 31.44 30.72
C THR A 9 17.87 30.49 29.64
N ALA A 10 17.29 30.49 28.43
CA ALA A 10 17.88 29.77 27.30
C ALA A 10 17.69 30.42 25.92
N ALA A 11 17.24 31.67 25.83
CA ALA A 11 16.84 32.30 24.57
C ALA A 11 17.78 33.42 24.06
N LEU A 12 19.10 33.36 24.35
CA LEU A 12 19.99 34.48 23.99
C LEU A 12 21.40 34.11 23.47
N VAL A 13 21.60 32.89 22.97
CA VAL A 13 22.86 32.53 22.28
C VAL A 13 22.55 31.80 20.97
N GLY A 14 22.21 32.55 19.93
CA GLY A 14 21.90 31.92 18.63
C GLY A 14 21.83 32.83 17.40
N ILE A 15 22.23 34.11 17.49
CA ILE A 15 22.12 35.07 16.37
C ILE A 15 23.50 35.41 15.75
N GLY A 16 24.57 34.73 16.16
CA GLY A 16 25.94 35.08 15.74
C GLY A 16 26.58 34.28 14.59
N ALA A 17 25.95 33.22 14.07
CA ALA A 17 26.66 32.23 13.23
C ALA A 17 26.12 32.03 11.80
N MET A 18 25.27 32.93 11.29
CA MET A 18 24.55 32.71 10.02
C MET A 18 25.10 33.50 8.81
N ALA A 19 26.20 34.25 8.95
CA ALA A 19 26.65 35.21 7.92
C ALA A 19 28.01 34.89 7.25
N ILE A 20 28.71 33.82 7.62
CA ILE A 20 30.08 33.55 7.11
C ILE A 20 30.17 32.32 6.18
N THR A 21 29.09 31.54 6.01
CA THR A 21 29.15 30.26 5.27
C THR A 21 28.55 30.29 3.86
N THR A 22 28.39 31.45 3.23
CA THR A 22 27.83 31.56 1.86
C THR A 22 28.84 31.92 0.77
N LEU A 23 30.14 32.08 1.08
CA LEU A 23 31.14 32.48 0.08
C LEU A 23 32.27 31.48 -0.20
N THR A 24 32.14 30.22 0.24
CA THR A 24 33.10 29.14 -0.09
C THR A 24 32.51 28.07 -1.01
N SER A 25 31.35 28.34 -1.62
CA SER A 25 30.64 27.36 -2.47
C SER A 25 30.91 27.49 -3.97
N LEU A 26 31.80 28.38 -4.43
CA LEU A 26 31.94 28.66 -5.87
C LEU A 26 33.32 28.37 -6.51
N THR A 27 34.26 27.74 -5.79
CA THR A 27 35.61 27.48 -6.37
C THR A 27 36.10 26.04 -6.22
N LEU A 28 35.22 25.09 -5.85
CA LEU A 28 35.58 23.66 -5.76
C LEU A 28 34.90 22.79 -6.85
N ALA A 29 34.16 23.41 -7.77
CA ALA A 29 33.39 22.70 -8.80
C ALA A 29 34.18 22.37 -10.09
N HIS A 30 35.52 22.44 -10.11
CA HIS A 30 36.26 22.24 -11.37
C HIS A 30 37.57 21.44 -11.33
N ARG A 31 37.82 20.60 -10.32
CA ARG A 31 38.91 19.62 -10.40
C ARG A 31 38.58 18.34 -9.66
N ARG A 32 38.19 17.32 -10.41
CA ARG A 32 38.85 15.99 -10.47
C ARG A 32 37.99 15.05 -11.32
N SER A 33 38.42 14.89 -12.57
CA SER A 33 38.17 13.66 -13.31
C SER A 33 39.05 12.55 -12.73
N SER A 34 38.49 11.34 -12.72
CA SER A 34 39.19 10.05 -12.67
C SER A 34 39.94 9.70 -11.38
N GLU A 35 39.24 9.02 -10.47
CA GLU A 35 39.79 7.87 -9.74
C GLU A 35 38.62 6.91 -9.44
N ALA A 36 38.58 5.79 -10.17
CA ALA A 36 37.62 4.73 -9.92
C ALA A 36 37.93 4.09 -8.56
N ASN A 37 36.95 4.13 -7.65
CA ASN A 37 37.06 3.52 -6.33
C ASN A 37 37.04 1.98 -6.44
N PRO A 38 38.10 1.26 -6.05
CA PRO A 38 38.14 -0.21 -6.13
C PRO A 38 37.24 -0.90 -5.09
N ASN A 39 36.58 -0.16 -4.20
CA ASN A 39 35.58 -0.68 -3.26
C ASN A 39 34.13 -0.55 -3.73
N VAL A 40 33.88 -0.27 -5.02
CA VAL A 40 32.56 -0.53 -5.61
C VAL A 40 32.39 -2.05 -5.66
N ARG A 41 31.82 -2.58 -4.58
CA ARG A 41 31.31 -3.95 -4.52
C ARG A 41 30.36 -4.09 -5.70
N SER A 42 30.79 -4.82 -6.73
CA SER A 42 29.98 -5.23 -7.87
C SER A 42 28.60 -5.63 -7.35
N THR A 43 27.60 -4.80 -7.64
CA THR A 43 26.20 -5.16 -7.40
C THR A 43 25.93 -6.33 -8.31
N ARG A 44 26.08 -7.54 -7.76
CA ARG A 44 25.51 -8.74 -8.39
C ARG A 44 24.04 -8.41 -8.64
N PRO A 45 23.48 -8.77 -9.82
CA PRO A 45 22.04 -8.72 -10.00
C PRO A 45 21.40 -9.48 -8.85
N HIS A 46 20.46 -8.86 -8.14
CA HIS A 46 19.65 -9.58 -7.17
C HIS A 46 18.72 -10.51 -7.96
N THR A 47 19.22 -11.69 -8.31
CA THR A 47 18.40 -12.80 -8.74
C THR A 47 17.71 -13.37 -7.51
N GLY A 48 16.42 -13.06 -7.32
CA GLY A 48 15.52 -13.86 -6.49
C GLY A 48 14.69 -13.19 -5.39
N GLY A 49 14.31 -11.92 -5.50
CA GLY A 49 13.17 -11.37 -4.74
C GLY A 49 11.95 -11.35 -5.65
N SER A 50 10.92 -12.15 -5.39
CA SER A 50 9.64 -11.88 -6.04
C SER A 50 9.16 -10.50 -5.61
N MET A 51 8.51 -9.79 -6.53
CA MET A 51 7.83 -8.54 -6.17
C MET A 51 6.70 -8.90 -5.20
N PRO A 52 6.53 -8.15 -4.09
CA PRO A 52 5.47 -8.38 -3.14
C PRO A 52 4.11 -8.51 -3.82
N LYS A 53 3.41 -9.61 -3.56
CA LYS A 53 2.07 -9.84 -4.11
C LYS A 53 1.04 -8.83 -3.59
N GLY A 54 -0.06 -8.69 -4.32
CA GLY A 54 -1.23 -7.93 -3.85
C GLY A 54 -2.37 -8.87 -3.49
N TYR A 55 -3.11 -8.57 -2.41
CA TYR A 55 -4.24 -9.40 -1.97
C TYR A 55 -5.51 -8.58 -1.81
N TRP A 56 -6.59 -9.03 -2.44
CA TRP A 56 -7.93 -8.59 -2.05
C TRP A 56 -8.46 -9.51 -0.96
N VAL A 57 -8.90 -8.91 0.13
CA VAL A 57 -9.64 -9.57 1.21
C VAL A 57 -11.02 -8.95 1.27
N SER A 58 -12.04 -9.70 0.87
CA SER A 58 -13.43 -9.25 0.89
C SER A 58 -14.23 -10.11 1.88
N VAL A 59 -14.62 -9.53 3.00
CA VAL A 59 -15.42 -10.17 4.05
C VAL A 59 -16.84 -9.60 4.01
N TYR A 60 -17.84 -10.45 3.76
CA TYR A 60 -19.23 -10.04 3.62
C TYR A 60 -19.94 -10.11 4.98
N ARG A 61 -20.24 -8.94 5.56
CA ARG A 61 -21.00 -8.79 6.82
C ARG A 61 -22.45 -9.19 6.61
N THR A 62 -23.06 -8.62 5.56
CA THR A 62 -24.47 -8.81 5.23
C THR A 62 -24.64 -8.89 3.72
N ILE A 63 -25.52 -9.77 3.27
CA ILE A 63 -26.01 -9.82 1.88
C ILE A 63 -27.50 -9.52 1.93
N SER A 64 -27.84 -8.27 1.59
CA SER A 64 -29.22 -7.78 1.62
C SER A 64 -29.98 -8.14 0.35
N ASP A 65 -29.27 -8.26 -0.78
CA ASP A 65 -29.85 -8.56 -2.08
C ASP A 65 -28.99 -9.60 -2.84
N PRO A 66 -29.37 -10.89 -2.78
CA PRO A 66 -28.66 -11.95 -3.48
C PRO A 66 -28.67 -11.82 -5.01
N GLU A 67 -29.67 -11.15 -5.60
CA GLU A 67 -29.78 -10.98 -7.05
C GLU A 67 -28.78 -9.93 -7.54
N LYS A 68 -28.65 -8.80 -6.83
CA LYS A 68 -27.58 -7.81 -7.08
C LYS A 68 -26.19 -8.45 -6.93
N LEU A 69 -25.99 -9.26 -5.89
CA LEU A 69 -24.72 -10.00 -5.72
C LEU A 69 -24.46 -10.96 -6.90
N ALA A 70 -25.48 -11.65 -7.40
CA ALA A 70 -25.36 -12.52 -8.56
C ALA A 70 -25.03 -11.74 -9.85
N ALA A 71 -25.67 -10.58 -10.07
CA ALA A 71 -25.38 -9.68 -11.19
C ALA A 71 -23.94 -9.16 -11.12
N TYR A 72 -23.52 -8.66 -9.95
CA TYR A 72 -22.13 -8.28 -9.67
C TYR A 72 -21.16 -9.40 -9.99
N ASN A 73 -21.42 -10.63 -9.53
CA ASN A 73 -20.51 -11.76 -9.72
C ASN A 73 -20.27 -12.11 -11.21
N LYS A 74 -21.28 -11.91 -12.08
CA LYS A 74 -21.15 -12.13 -13.53
C LYS A 74 -20.17 -11.15 -14.18
N LEU A 75 -20.05 -9.93 -13.65
CA LEU A 75 -19.18 -8.87 -14.16
C LEU A 75 -17.82 -8.85 -13.45
N ALA A 76 -17.80 -9.04 -12.14
CA ALA A 76 -16.61 -8.96 -11.32
C ALA A 76 -15.60 -10.08 -11.64
N ALA A 77 -16.08 -11.32 -11.84
CA ALA A 77 -15.20 -12.46 -12.10
C ALA A 77 -14.33 -12.28 -13.37
N PRO A 78 -14.87 -11.91 -14.55
CA PRO A 78 -14.04 -11.63 -15.71
C PRO A 78 -13.15 -10.40 -15.53
N ALA A 79 -13.61 -9.33 -14.85
CA ALA A 79 -12.80 -8.15 -14.59
C ALA A 79 -11.57 -8.46 -13.71
N VAL A 80 -11.75 -9.25 -12.64
CA VAL A 80 -10.66 -9.72 -11.77
C VAL A 80 -9.65 -10.54 -12.58
N LYS A 81 -10.14 -11.49 -13.38
CA LYS A 81 -9.27 -12.34 -14.21
C LYS A 81 -8.49 -11.52 -15.23
N ALA A 82 -9.12 -10.54 -15.87
CA ALA A 82 -8.46 -9.63 -16.81
C ALA A 82 -7.39 -8.76 -16.13
N GLY A 83 -7.63 -8.37 -14.87
CA GLY A 83 -6.65 -7.68 -14.03
C GLY A 83 -5.54 -8.55 -13.47
N GLY A 84 -5.46 -9.84 -13.81
CA GLY A 84 -4.43 -10.77 -13.33
C GLY A 84 -4.74 -11.45 -11.99
N GLY A 85 -5.93 -11.21 -11.43
CA GLY A 85 -6.33 -11.75 -10.14
C GLY A 85 -6.60 -13.26 -10.17
N ARG A 86 -6.11 -13.96 -9.14
CA ARG A 86 -6.26 -15.41 -8.93
C ARG A 86 -7.03 -15.66 -7.65
N VAL A 87 -8.19 -16.30 -7.74
CA VAL A 87 -9.02 -16.62 -6.57
C VAL A 87 -8.33 -17.73 -5.76
N LEU A 88 -7.96 -17.44 -4.52
CA LEU A 88 -7.38 -18.41 -3.59
C LEU A 88 -8.44 -19.04 -2.69
N ALA A 89 -9.43 -18.25 -2.27
CA ALA A 89 -10.54 -18.73 -1.44
C ALA A 89 -11.83 -18.05 -1.86
N ARG A 90 -12.88 -18.86 -2.06
CA ARG A 90 -14.24 -18.41 -2.29
C ARG A 90 -15.19 -19.53 -1.85
N ASP A 91 -16.21 -19.17 -1.07
CA ASP A 91 -17.22 -20.10 -0.57
C ASP A 91 -16.61 -21.28 0.23
N SER A 92 -15.47 -21.04 0.88
CA SER A 92 -14.74 -21.99 1.73
C SER A 92 -15.20 -21.91 3.19
N ARG A 93 -14.85 -22.94 3.98
CA ARG A 93 -15.08 -22.95 5.44
C ARG A 93 -14.28 -21.81 6.11
N VAL A 94 -14.91 -21.13 7.05
CA VAL A 94 -14.28 -20.08 7.87
C VAL A 94 -14.45 -20.44 9.34
N VAL A 95 -13.36 -20.37 10.10
CA VAL A 95 -13.37 -20.43 11.56
C VAL A 95 -12.81 -19.11 12.05
N ALA A 96 -13.56 -18.42 12.89
CA ALA A 96 -13.15 -17.15 13.47
C ALA A 96 -12.72 -17.34 14.93
N TYR A 97 -11.70 -16.59 15.33
CA TYR A 97 -11.16 -16.55 16.69
C TYR A 97 -11.24 -15.10 17.23
N GLU A 98 -11.08 -14.94 18.55
CA GLU A 98 -11.15 -13.66 19.28
C GLU A 98 -12.41 -12.84 18.94
N ALA A 99 -12.26 -11.64 18.36
CA ALA A 99 -13.34 -10.76 17.95
C ALA A 99 -13.79 -10.99 16.49
N GLY A 100 -13.28 -12.05 15.85
CA GLY A 100 -13.61 -12.39 14.48
C GLY A 100 -15.06 -12.87 14.33
N ILE A 101 -15.65 -12.59 13.18
CA ILE A 101 -16.96 -13.10 12.78
C ILE A 101 -16.74 -14.08 11.63
N ALA A 102 -17.33 -15.27 11.72
CA ALA A 102 -17.17 -16.35 10.75
C ALA A 102 -17.99 -16.10 9.47
N GLU A 103 -17.67 -15.01 8.79
CA GLU A 103 -18.36 -14.54 7.59
C GLU A 103 -17.74 -15.07 6.31
N ARG A 104 -18.53 -15.03 5.24
CA ARG A 104 -18.07 -15.34 3.89
C ARG A 104 -16.88 -14.45 3.54
N THR A 105 -15.73 -15.08 3.33
CA THR A 105 -14.46 -14.42 3.03
C THR A 105 -13.95 -14.84 1.66
N ILE A 106 -13.60 -13.86 0.84
CA ILE A 106 -13.01 -14.05 -0.48
C ILE A 106 -11.56 -13.55 -0.46
N LEU A 107 -10.62 -14.37 -0.92
CA LEU A 107 -9.21 -14.02 -1.05
C LEU A 107 -8.80 -14.13 -2.52
N ILE A 108 -8.22 -13.06 -3.07
CA ILE A 108 -7.70 -13.02 -4.44
C ILE A 108 -6.27 -12.48 -4.41
N GLU A 109 -5.36 -13.16 -5.11
CA GLU A 109 -3.96 -12.77 -5.25
C GLU A 109 -3.69 -12.13 -6.62
N PHE A 110 -2.81 -11.14 -6.62
CA PHE A 110 -2.27 -10.43 -7.78
C PHE A 110 -0.74 -10.44 -7.74
N ASP A 111 -0.09 -10.23 -8.88
CA ASP A 111 1.36 -10.24 -8.97
C ASP A 111 2.05 -9.03 -8.35
N SER A 112 1.30 -7.96 -8.09
CA SER A 112 1.74 -6.83 -7.25
C SER A 112 0.57 -6.14 -6.56
N PHE A 113 0.85 -5.33 -5.55
CA PHE A 113 -0.14 -4.46 -4.91
C PHE A 113 -0.77 -3.48 -5.91
N GLU A 114 0.03 -2.88 -6.78
CA GLU A 114 -0.44 -1.93 -7.82
C GLU A 114 -1.40 -2.61 -8.79
N GLN A 115 -1.13 -3.87 -9.17
CA GLN A 115 -2.04 -4.62 -10.02
C GLN A 115 -3.39 -4.85 -9.32
N ALA A 116 -3.38 -5.16 -8.02
CA ALA A 116 -4.58 -5.31 -7.22
C ALA A 116 -5.38 -4.00 -7.14
N VAL A 117 -4.71 -2.85 -6.96
CA VAL A 117 -5.35 -1.52 -6.98
C VAL A 117 -5.91 -1.20 -8.37
N ALA A 118 -5.12 -1.37 -9.43
CA ALA A 118 -5.54 -1.09 -10.80
C ALA A 118 -6.74 -1.95 -11.21
N ALA A 119 -6.78 -3.23 -10.83
CA ALA A 119 -7.93 -4.09 -11.08
C ALA A 119 -9.20 -3.55 -10.38
N ARG A 120 -9.07 -2.99 -9.17
CA ARG A 120 -10.18 -2.45 -8.37
C ARG A 120 -10.70 -1.14 -8.95
N GLU A 121 -9.82 -0.34 -9.54
CA GLU A 121 -10.11 0.95 -10.18
C GLU A 121 -10.53 0.80 -11.64
N SER A 122 -10.33 -0.36 -12.25
CA SER A 122 -10.68 -0.62 -13.65
C SER A 122 -12.16 -0.34 -13.93
N ALA A 123 -12.43 0.22 -15.12
CA ALA A 123 -13.80 0.53 -15.55
C ALA A 123 -14.71 -0.71 -15.49
N ALA A 124 -14.20 -1.89 -15.89
CA ALA A 124 -14.95 -3.14 -15.85
C ALA A 124 -15.33 -3.55 -14.42
N TYR A 125 -14.44 -3.37 -13.44
CA TYR A 125 -14.77 -3.69 -12.05
C TYR A 125 -15.68 -2.63 -11.41
N GLN A 126 -15.53 -1.36 -11.78
CA GLN A 126 -16.45 -0.30 -11.35
C GLN A 126 -17.87 -0.51 -11.88
N GLU A 127 -18.03 -1.01 -13.11
CA GLU A 127 -19.33 -1.43 -13.65
C GLU A 127 -19.95 -2.56 -12.81
N ALA A 128 -19.14 -3.54 -12.39
CA ALA A 128 -19.61 -4.58 -11.49
C ALA A 128 -20.11 -3.96 -10.17
N LEU A 129 -19.38 -3.02 -9.58
CA LEU A 129 -19.79 -2.34 -8.34
C LEU A 129 -21.09 -1.56 -8.47
N ALA A 130 -21.35 -0.96 -9.63
CA ALA A 130 -22.62 -0.31 -9.91
C ALA A 130 -23.78 -1.33 -9.86
N ALA A 131 -23.59 -2.54 -10.38
CA ALA A 131 -24.58 -3.62 -10.27
C ALA A 131 -24.74 -4.15 -8.84
N LEU A 132 -23.67 -4.13 -8.04
CA LEU A 132 -23.72 -4.52 -6.62
C LEU A 132 -24.51 -3.51 -5.78
N SER A 133 -24.30 -2.22 -6.04
CA SER A 133 -24.95 -1.09 -5.36
C SER A 133 -24.92 -1.27 -3.83
N ASP A 134 -26.07 -1.13 -3.16
CA ASP A 134 -26.33 -1.36 -1.75
C ASP A 134 -26.69 -2.82 -1.40
N GLY A 135 -26.49 -3.77 -2.32
CA GLY A 135 -26.90 -5.16 -2.13
C GLY A 135 -26.12 -5.92 -1.07
N VAL A 136 -24.97 -5.40 -0.61
CA VAL A 136 -24.14 -6.01 0.44
C VAL A 136 -23.49 -4.97 1.33
N GLU A 137 -23.21 -5.36 2.57
CA GLU A 137 -22.23 -4.70 3.42
C GLU A 137 -20.98 -5.59 3.49
N ARG A 138 -19.82 -5.03 3.14
CA ARG A 138 -18.56 -5.78 3.14
C ARG A 138 -17.38 -4.94 3.56
N ASP A 139 -16.46 -5.58 4.26
CA ASP A 139 -15.11 -5.11 4.47
C ASP A 139 -14.26 -5.56 3.28
N PHE A 140 -13.79 -4.61 2.48
CA PHE A 140 -12.96 -4.86 1.31
C PHE A 140 -11.62 -4.18 1.49
N ARG A 141 -10.55 -4.98 1.55
CA ARG A 141 -9.18 -4.51 1.76
C ARG A 141 -8.29 -4.94 0.61
N ILE A 142 -7.33 -4.08 0.26
CA ILE A 142 -6.19 -4.44 -0.57
C ILE A 142 -4.98 -4.40 0.34
N VAL A 143 -4.23 -5.50 0.38
CA VAL A 143 -3.08 -5.67 1.28
C VAL A 143 -1.87 -6.09 0.45
N GLU A 144 -0.71 -5.48 0.72
CA GLU A 144 0.56 -5.87 0.13
C GLU A 144 1.13 -7.08 0.88
N GLY A 145 1.66 -8.05 0.14
CA GLY A 145 2.42 -9.17 0.67
C GLY A 145 3.81 -8.76 1.14
N LEU A 146 4.58 -9.71 1.65
CA LEU A 146 5.99 -9.46 2.00
C LEU A 146 6.96 -9.98 0.93
N ASP A 147 6.51 -10.93 0.10
CA ASP A 147 7.28 -11.65 -0.89
C ASP A 147 6.58 -11.68 -2.25
#